data_AF-A0A2D8G9X5-F1
#
_entry.id   AF-A0A2D8G9X5-F1
#
_cell.length_a   1.000
_cell.length_b   1.000
_cell.length_c   1.000
_cell.angle_alpha   90.00
_cell.angle_beta   90.00
_cell.angle_gamma   90.00
#
_symmetry.space_group_name_H-M   'P 1'
#
loop_
_entity.id
_entity.type
_entity.pdbx_description
1 polymer ?
#
loop_
_entity_poly.entity_id
_entity_poly.type
_entity_poly.pdbx_seq_one_letter_code
_entity_poly.pdbx_strand_id
1 'polypeptide(L)' 'MDYMPIQLSEGKLMFEFPDGSTNEIDYVPRTASIIKAPLEHNAINTSNMDVIALEIEFKK' A
#
# COMPACT_ATOMS: atom_id res chain seq x y z
N MET A 1 -15.23 0.99 -1.89
CA MET A 1 -14.96 2.13 -2.79
C MET A 1 -13.55 1.91 -3.27
N ASP A 2 -13.33 1.89 -4.59
CA ASP A 2 -11.95 1.74 -5.07
C ASP A 2 -11.11 2.92 -4.58
N TYR A 3 -9.82 2.70 -4.47
CA TYR A 3 -8.90 3.71 -3.97
C TYR A 3 -7.60 3.71 -4.77
N MET A 4 -6.90 4.83 -4.72
CA MET A 4 -5.64 5.02 -5.42
C MET A 4 -4.55 5.43 -4.42
N PRO A 5 -3.68 4.50 -4.00
CA PRO A 5 -2.43 4.86 -3.35
C PRO A 5 -1.48 5.56 -4.33
N ILE A 6 -0.77 6.56 -3.84
CA ILE A 6 0.34 7.24 -4.50
C ILE A 6 1.56 7.10 -3.59
N GLN A 7 2.60 6.45 -4.08
CA GLN A 7 3.85 6.24 -3.37
C GLN A 7 4.69 7.52 -3.43
N LEU A 8 5.06 8.09 -2.29
CA LEU A 8 5.76 9.38 -2.21
C LEU A 8 7.23 9.25 -1.79
N SER A 9 7.61 8.12 -1.20
CA SER A 9 8.99 7.81 -0.82
C SER A 9 9.45 6.48 -1.42
N GLU A 10 10.75 6.24 -1.32
CA GLU A 10 11.30 4.89 -1.43
C GLU A 10 10.98 4.10 -0.14
N GLY A 11 11.18 2.78 -0.19
CA GLY A 11 11.11 1.90 0.99
C GLY A 11 10.41 0.60 0.66
N LYS A 12 9.92 -0.09 1.70
CA LYS A 12 9.38 -1.44 1.56
C LYS A 12 8.25 -1.70 2.55
N LEU A 13 7.13 -2.20 2.04
CA LEU A 13 6.02 -2.65 2.87
C LEU A 13 5.79 -4.15 2.72
N MET A 14 5.53 -4.81 3.84
CA MET A 14 4.92 -6.13 3.87
C MET A 14 3.43 -5.97 4.18
N PHE A 15 2.60 -6.60 3.35
CA PHE A 15 1.17 -6.75 3.58
C PHE A 15 0.90 -8.14 4.13
N GLU A 16 0.17 -8.23 5.23
CA GLU A 16 -0.37 -9.48 5.78
C GLU A 16 -1.88 -9.52 5.54
N PHE A 17 -2.36 -10.62 4.96
CA PHE A 17 -3.77 -10.79 4.62
C PHE A 17 -4.48 -11.72 5.62
N PRO A 18 -5.83 -11.66 5.72
CA PRO A 18 -6.60 -12.49 6.65
C PRO A 18 -6.46 -14.00 6.45
N ASP A 19 -6.08 -14.44 5.24
CA ASP A 19 -5.83 -15.85 4.93
C ASP A 19 -4.43 -16.34 5.38
N GLY A 20 -3.65 -15.46 6.01
CA GLY A 20 -2.28 -15.72 6.46
C GLY A 20 -1.23 -15.58 5.36
N SER A 21 -1.61 -15.26 4.12
CA SER A 21 -0.65 -14.96 3.07
C SER A 21 0.01 -13.59 3.30
N THR A 22 1.20 -13.43 2.75
CA THR A 22 1.93 -12.16 2.78
C THR A 22 2.36 -11.74 1.38
N ASN A 23 2.51 -10.43 1.18
CA ASN A 23 3.08 -9.86 -0.03
C ASN A 23 4.02 -8.73 0.34
N GLU A 24 5.23 -8.73 -0.21
CA GLU A 24 6.20 -7.67 0.02
C GLU A 24 6.34 -6.83 -1.25
N ILE A 25 6.24 -5.51 -1.10
CA ILE A 25 6.34 -4.58 -2.22
C ILE A 25 7.39 -3.51 -1.96
N ASP A 26 8.16 -3.22 -3.00
CA ASP A 26 9.03 -2.04 -3.03
C ASP A 26 8.18 -0.81 -3.33
N TYR A 27 8.35 0.23 -2.51
CA TYR A 27 7.78 1.55 -2.74
C TYR A 27 8.73 2.33 -3.65
N VAL A 28 8.18 2.80 -4.77
CA VAL A 28 8.88 3.59 -5.78
C VAL A 28 8.16 4.92 -5.93
N PRO A 29 8.81 6.06 -5.62
CA PRO A 29 8.19 7.37 -5.67
C PRO A 29 7.49 7.64 -7.01
N ARG A 30 6.35 8.34 -6.95
CA ARG A 30 5.52 8.74 -8.09
C ARG A 30 4.82 7.57 -8.81
N THR A 31 4.79 6.40 -8.19
CA THR A 31 3.97 5.27 -8.65
C THR A 31 2.57 5.39 -8.05
N ALA A 32 1.56 5.22 -8.88
CA ALA A 32 0.17 5.12 -8.47
C ALA A 32 -0.49 3.91 -9.12
N SER A 33 -1.42 3.28 -8.41
CA SER A 33 -2.20 2.15 -8.89
C SER A 33 -3.64 2.26 -8.39
N ILE A 34 -4.59 1.72 -9.14
CA ILE A 34 -5.98 1.62 -8.67
C ILE A 34 -6.13 0.27 -7.99
N ILE A 35 -6.60 0.29 -6.74
CA ILE A 35 -6.89 -0.91 -5.96
C ILE A 35 -8.40 -1.07 -5.82
N LYS A 36 -8.88 -2.29 -6.12
CA LYS A 36 -10.28 -2.65 -5.95
C LYS A 36 -10.60 -2.96 -4.50
N ALA A 37 -11.71 -2.41 -4.02
CA ALA A 37 -12.21 -2.68 -2.67
C ALA A 37 -13.33 -3.76 -2.65
N PRO A 38 -13.54 -4.45 -1.51
CA PRO A 38 -12.80 -4.34 -0.26
C PRO A 38 -11.44 -5.06 -0.33
N LEU A 39 -10.44 -4.49 0.32
CA LEU A 39 -9.17 -5.14 0.58
C LEU A 39 -8.85 -4.95 2.06
N GLU A 40 -8.77 -6.07 2.79
CA GLU A 40 -8.35 -6.09 4.19
C GLU A 40 -6.90 -6.60 4.26
N HIS A 41 -6.03 -5.82 4.89
CA HIS A 41 -4.62 -6.19 5.11
C HIS A 41 -4.03 -5.37 6.26
N ASN A 42 -2.98 -5.89 6.87
CA ASN A 42 -2.08 -5.15 7.76
C ASN A 42 -0.85 -4.69 6.96
N ALA A 43 -0.48 -3.42 7.04
CA ALA A 43 0.68 -2.86 6.33
C ALA A 43 1.82 -2.56 7.31
N ILE A 44 2.96 -3.22 7.11
CA ILE A 44 4.13 -3.14 7.99
C ILE A 44 5.31 -2.57 7.21
N ASN A 45 5.92 -1.50 7.74
CA ASN A 45 7.19 -1.00 7.20
C ASN A 45 8.33 -1.93 7.61
N THR A 46 8.93 -2.60 6.62
CA THR A 46 10.07 -3.52 6.81
C THR A 46 11.40 -2.89 6.41
N SER A 47 11.40 -1.62 6.02
CA SER A 47 12.60 -0.87 5.64
C SER A 47 13.20 -0.10 6.82
N ASN A 48 14.41 0.45 6.62
CA ASN A 48 15.11 1.29 7.59
C ASN A 48 14.86 2.80 7.37
N MET A 49 13.82 3.15 6.61
CA MET A 49 13.46 4.52 6.27
C MET A 49 11.95 4.74 6.41
N ASP A 50 11.53 5.99 6.47
CA ASP A 50 10.11 6.33 6.52
C ASP A 50 9.46 6.02 5.17
N VAL A 51 8.36 5.27 5.20
CA VAL A 51 7.52 5.01 4.03
C VAL A 51 6.33 5.95 4.05
N ILE A 52 6.20 6.76 3.00
CA ILE A 52 5.19 7.80 2.87
C ILE A 52 4.31 7.52 1.65
N ALA A 53 3.00 7.49 1.87
CA ALA A 53 1.99 7.29 0.84
C ALA A 53 0.82 8.27 1.04
N LEU A 54 0.13 8.61 -0.05
CA LEU A 54 -1.19 9.23 0.00
C LEU A 54 -2.20 8.26 -0.58
N GLU A 55 -3.30 8.00 0.12
CA GLU A 55 -4.42 7.22 -0.41
C GLU A 55 -5.61 8.12 -0.70
N ILE A 56 -6.18 7.97 -1.89
CA ILE A 56 -7.38 8.70 -2.33
C ILE A 56 -8.51 7.70 -2.50
N GLU A 57 -9.52 7.77 -1.64
CA GLU A 57 -10.73 6.94 -1.70
C GLU A 57 -11.83 7.60 -2.55
N PHE A 58 -12.38 6.87 -3.52
CA PHE A 58 -13.42 7.40 -4.41
C PHE A 58 -14.82 7.16 -3.83
N LYS A 59 -15.49 8.23 -3.42
CA LYS A 59 -16.92 8.17 -3.04
C LYS A 59 -17.78 7.84 -4.26
N LYS A 60 -18.84 7.05 -4.02
CA LYS A 60 -19.93 6.88 -5.00
C LYS A 60 -20.84 8.11 -5.01
#